data_AF-A0A2D5FE76-F1
#
_entry.id   AF-A0A2D5FE76-F1
#
_cell.length_a   1.000
_cell.length_b   1.000
_cell.length_c   1.000
_cell.angle_alpha   90.00
_cell.angle_beta   90.00
_cell.angle_gamma   90.00
#
_symmetry.space_group_name_H-M   'P 1'
#
loop_
_entity.id
_entity.type
_entity.pdbx_description
1 polymer ?
#
loop_
_entity_poly.entity_id
_entity_poly.type
_entity_poly.pdbx_seq_one_letter_code
_entity_poly.pdbx_strand_id
1 'polypeptide(L)'
;MLGLKVFKLYLSSLRCSRTLSFRYSTLSVVKISTKLDKMSRWFVLRKDLTEEQYSIHLIFERIRSLYGFSSNKKMLDHFELSESFCSQNIGRGAIPWKLVDTVSQDKGVSLDYLVRGIKVTPLVDFEKYELAVRKGLFRAKILNIIKTDKEVNTIAEMVLTSIGDIKPEIEKEPESGSILNLVAKNSA
;
A
#
# COMPACT_ATOMS: atom_id res chain seq x y z
N MET A 1 -17.38 15.98 -8.10
CA MET A 1 -17.03 17.28 -8.73
C MET A 1 -16.06 18.15 -7.89
N LEU A 2 -15.12 17.55 -7.14
CA LEU A 2 -14.14 18.30 -6.32
C LEU A 2 -12.67 18.07 -6.76
N GLY A 3 -12.38 17.03 -7.55
CA GLY A 3 -11.01 16.74 -8.01
C GLY A 3 -10.46 17.70 -9.08
N LEU A 4 -11.32 18.32 -9.89
CA LEU A 4 -10.87 19.22 -10.97
C LEU A 4 -10.43 20.61 -10.47
N LYS A 5 -10.89 21.06 -9.29
CA LYS A 5 -10.50 22.35 -8.71
C LYS A 5 -9.10 22.31 -8.09
N VAL A 6 -8.69 21.17 -7.53
CA VAL A 6 -7.37 21.01 -6.90
C VAL A 6 -6.25 21.02 -7.95
N PHE A 7 -6.49 20.45 -9.13
CA PHE A 7 -5.50 20.43 -10.22
C PHE A 7 -5.25 21.82 -10.83
N LYS A 8 -6.27 22.69 -10.84
CA LYS A 8 -6.15 24.06 -11.35
C LYS A 8 -5.31 24.96 -10.44
N LEU A 9 -5.31 24.69 -9.14
CA LEU A 9 -4.50 25.42 -8.14
C LEU A 9 -3.01 25.04 -8.20
N TYR A 10 -2.70 23.78 -8.51
CA TYR A 10 -1.29 23.33 -8.65
C TYR A 10 -0.61 24.02 -9.85
N LEU A 11 -1.31 24.13 -10.97
CA LEU A 11 -0.81 24.79 -12.19
C LEU A 11 -0.70 26.32 -12.05
N SER A 12 -1.43 26.95 -11.13
CA SER A 12 -1.24 28.37 -10.82
C SER A 12 0.00 28.66 -9.98
N SER A 13 0.52 27.68 -9.20
CA SER A 13 1.76 27.85 -8.42
C SER A 13 3.03 27.85 -9.28
N LEU A 14 2.96 27.28 -10.49
CA LEU A 14 4.07 27.24 -11.47
C LEU A 14 4.12 28.49 -12.36
N ARG A 15 3.27 29.49 -12.11
CA ARG A 15 3.23 30.77 -12.84
C ARG A 15 3.70 31.95 -11.98
N CYS A 16 4.82 31.82 -11.29
CA CYS A 16 5.49 32.98 -10.71
C CYS A 16 7.01 32.79 -10.60
N SER A 17 7.71 32.86 -11.73
CA SER A 17 8.97 33.62 -11.84
C SER A 17 9.47 33.64 -13.29
N ARG A 18 9.26 34.82 -13.88
CA ARG A 18 10.12 35.56 -14.82
C ARG A 18 11.11 34.80 -15.72
N THR A 19 10.87 35.03 -17.01
CA THR A 19 11.84 35.36 -18.07
C THR A 19 12.88 34.32 -18.45
N LEU A 20 12.52 33.45 -19.39
CA LEU A 20 13.45 33.02 -20.42
C LEU A 20 12.72 32.98 -21.76
N SER A 21 13.05 33.91 -22.65
CA SER A 21 12.55 33.94 -24.01
C SER A 21 13.06 32.72 -24.75
N PHE A 22 12.24 31.69 -24.87
CA PHE A 22 12.53 30.59 -25.80
C PHE A 22 11.47 30.60 -26.90
N ARG A 23 11.86 31.15 -28.04
CA ARG A 23 11.14 31.01 -29.30
C ARG A 23 11.19 29.53 -29.70
N TYR A 24 10.21 28.74 -29.25
CA TYR A 24 9.99 27.42 -29.84
C TYR A 24 9.14 27.58 -31.10
N SER A 25 9.74 27.20 -32.21
CA SER A 25 9.11 27.11 -33.52
C SER A 25 7.81 26.28 -33.46
N THR A 26 6.76 26.78 -34.09
CA THR A 26 5.42 26.16 -34.15
C THR A 26 5.44 24.73 -34.69
N LEU A 27 6.44 24.38 -35.51
CA LEU A 27 6.68 23.02 -36.02
C LEU A 27 7.04 21.99 -34.95
N SER A 28 7.75 22.40 -33.89
CA SER A 28 8.16 21.50 -32.81
C SER A 28 6.98 21.16 -31.90
N VAL A 29 6.09 22.13 -31.68
CA VAL A 29 4.90 21.98 -30.83
C VAL A 29 3.89 21.00 -31.45
N VAL A 30 3.73 21.00 -32.78
CA VAL A 30 2.83 20.06 -33.48
C VAL A 30 3.36 18.61 -33.45
N LYS A 31 4.68 18.42 -33.58
CA LYS A 31 5.31 17.09 -33.43
C LYS A 31 5.22 16.56 -32.00
N ILE A 32 5.35 17.43 -31.01
CA ILE A 32 5.15 17.05 -29.60
C ILE A 32 3.68 16.70 -29.35
N SER A 33 2.73 17.48 -29.89
CA SER A 33 1.28 17.24 -29.74
C SER A 33 0.85 15.89 -30.33
N THR A 34 1.26 15.56 -31.55
CA THR A 34 0.94 14.25 -32.16
C THR A 34 1.64 13.08 -31.49
N LYS A 35 2.82 13.30 -30.88
CA LYS A 35 3.52 12.29 -30.08
C LYS A 35 2.86 12.10 -28.71
N LEU A 36 2.38 13.17 -28.11
CA LEU A 36 1.60 13.14 -26.86
C LEU A 36 0.23 12.48 -27.09
N ASP A 37 -0.40 12.73 -28.25
CA ASP A 37 -1.68 12.12 -28.65
C ASP A 37 -1.52 10.63 -29.03
N LYS A 38 -0.36 10.25 -29.59
CA LYS A 38 0.01 8.82 -29.74
C LYS A 38 0.35 8.15 -28.41
N MET A 39 0.95 8.86 -27.45
CA MET A 39 1.23 8.34 -26.10
C MET A 39 -0.03 8.22 -25.25
N SER A 40 -0.98 9.16 -25.34
CA SER A 40 -2.28 9.05 -24.69
C SER A 40 -3.16 7.99 -25.35
N ARG A 41 -3.12 7.84 -26.69
CA ARG A 41 -3.81 6.74 -27.39
C ARG A 41 -3.17 5.37 -27.12
N TRP A 42 -1.85 5.28 -26.91
CA TRP A 42 -1.19 4.07 -26.40
C TRP A 42 -1.57 3.76 -24.94
N PHE A 43 -1.95 4.76 -24.16
CA PHE A 43 -2.46 4.57 -22.80
C PHE A 43 -3.87 3.95 -22.79
N VAL A 44 -4.61 4.01 -23.92
CA VAL A 44 -5.99 3.51 -24.08
C VAL A 44 -6.05 2.06 -24.62
N LEU A 45 -4.92 1.33 -24.65
CA LEU A 45 -4.88 -0.10 -25.02
C LEU A 45 -4.44 -1.03 -23.87
N ARG A 46 -4.82 -0.70 -22.63
CA ARG A 46 -4.92 -1.71 -21.57
C ARG A 46 -6.39 -1.83 -21.21
N LYS A 47 -6.93 -3.04 -21.25
CA LYS A 47 -8.26 -3.37 -20.73
C LYS A 47 -8.38 -2.73 -19.35
N ASP A 48 -9.32 -1.83 -19.12
CA ASP A 48 -9.55 -1.28 -17.79
C ASP A 48 -10.01 -2.44 -16.90
N LEU A 49 -9.13 -2.91 -16.02
CA LEU A 49 -9.51 -3.92 -15.02
C LEU A 49 -10.58 -3.31 -14.11
N THR A 50 -11.60 -4.07 -13.75
CA THR A 50 -12.54 -3.62 -12.72
C THR A 50 -11.83 -3.48 -11.37
N GLU A 51 -12.41 -2.74 -10.43
CA GLU A 51 -11.83 -2.56 -9.08
C GLU A 51 -11.55 -3.91 -8.40
N GLU A 52 -12.47 -4.87 -8.56
CA GLU A 52 -12.32 -6.23 -8.07
C GLU A 52 -11.11 -6.93 -8.70
N GLN A 53 -11.01 -6.92 -10.03
CA GLN A 53 -9.90 -7.56 -10.76
C GLN A 53 -8.55 -6.91 -10.40
N TYR A 54 -8.54 -5.59 -10.20
CA TYR A 54 -7.35 -4.87 -9.76
C TYR A 54 -6.94 -5.28 -8.34
N SER A 55 -7.90 -5.44 -7.43
CA SER A 55 -7.62 -5.93 -6.07
C SER A 55 -6.98 -7.31 -6.07
N ILE A 56 -7.45 -8.22 -6.94
CA ILE A 56 -6.86 -9.56 -7.11
C ILE A 56 -5.45 -9.47 -7.69
N HIS A 57 -5.22 -8.60 -8.67
CA HIS A 57 -3.89 -8.36 -9.21
C HIS A 57 -2.90 -7.93 -8.11
N LEU A 58 -3.33 -7.06 -7.18
CA LEU A 58 -2.51 -6.64 -6.05
C LEU A 58 -2.15 -7.79 -5.09
N ILE A 59 -3.02 -8.79 -4.93
CA ILE A 59 -2.72 -9.98 -4.12
C ILE A 59 -1.52 -10.72 -4.73
N PHE A 60 -1.54 -10.97 -6.04
CA PHE A 60 -0.44 -11.64 -6.73
C PHE A 60 0.86 -10.85 -6.69
N GLU A 61 0.79 -9.51 -6.85
CA GLU A 61 1.97 -8.64 -6.70
C GLU A 61 2.57 -8.70 -5.28
N ARG A 62 1.72 -8.76 -4.24
CA ARG A 62 2.19 -8.92 -2.84
C ARG A 62 2.86 -10.27 -2.62
N ILE A 63 2.26 -11.36 -3.11
CA ILE A 63 2.87 -12.69 -3.04
C ILE A 63 4.22 -12.69 -3.75
N ARG A 64 4.30 -12.12 -4.95
CA ARG A 64 5.57 -12.01 -5.67
C ARG A 64 6.62 -11.20 -4.91
N SER A 65 6.21 -10.10 -4.29
CA SER A 65 7.10 -9.24 -3.52
C SER A 65 7.65 -9.97 -2.29
N LEU A 66 6.85 -10.81 -1.64
CA LEU A 66 7.29 -11.61 -0.48
C LEU A 66 8.37 -12.65 -0.84
N TYR A 67 8.28 -13.26 -2.02
CA TYR A 67 9.25 -14.27 -2.47
C TYR A 67 10.35 -13.70 -3.38
N GLY A 68 10.29 -12.42 -3.74
CA GLY A 68 11.24 -11.80 -4.66
C GLY A 68 11.10 -12.25 -6.13
N PHE A 69 9.91 -12.69 -6.55
CA PHE A 69 9.70 -13.18 -7.92
C PHE A 69 9.64 -12.04 -8.95
N SER A 70 10.50 -12.11 -9.96
CA SER A 70 10.57 -11.13 -11.05
C SER A 70 9.39 -11.22 -12.04
N SER A 71 8.69 -12.36 -12.09
CA SER A 71 7.60 -12.62 -13.04
C SER A 71 6.55 -13.56 -12.44
N ASN A 72 5.30 -13.44 -12.90
CA ASN A 72 4.21 -14.34 -12.53
C ASN A 72 4.51 -15.79 -12.91
N LYS A 73 5.24 -16.03 -14.00
CA LYS A 73 5.61 -17.38 -14.44
C LYS A 73 6.45 -18.12 -13.39
N LYS A 74 7.50 -17.48 -12.89
CA LYS A 74 8.37 -18.06 -11.83
C LYS A 74 7.61 -18.37 -10.54
N MET A 75 6.64 -17.52 -10.19
CA MET A 75 5.77 -17.76 -9.05
C MET A 75 4.89 -19.01 -9.28
N LEU A 76 4.29 -19.14 -10.46
CA LEU A 76 3.46 -20.29 -10.79
C LEU A 76 4.27 -21.58 -10.83
N ASP A 77 5.49 -21.54 -11.36
CA ASP A 77 6.42 -22.67 -11.35
C ASP A 77 6.77 -23.10 -9.91
N HIS A 78 7.00 -22.15 -9.00
CA HIS A 78 7.29 -22.43 -7.58
C HIS A 78 6.13 -23.11 -6.84
N PHE A 79 4.89 -22.74 -7.16
CA PHE A 79 3.69 -23.33 -6.54
C PHE A 79 3.09 -24.49 -7.34
N GLU A 80 3.76 -24.94 -8.41
CA GLU A 80 3.29 -25.99 -9.32
C GLU A 80 1.87 -25.71 -9.88
N LEU A 81 1.60 -24.44 -10.20
CA LEU A 81 0.31 -23.98 -10.72
C LEU A 81 0.35 -23.78 -12.24
N SER A 82 -0.82 -23.86 -12.88
CA SER A 82 -0.92 -23.65 -14.32
C SER A 82 -0.60 -22.20 -14.72
N GLU A 83 -0.01 -22.01 -15.91
CA GLU A 83 0.36 -20.68 -16.44
C GLU A 83 -0.86 -19.73 -16.59
N SER A 84 -2.05 -20.30 -16.74
CA SER A 84 -3.31 -19.55 -16.83
C SER A 84 -3.96 -19.25 -15.48
N PHE A 85 -3.42 -19.76 -14.36
CA PHE A 85 -4.03 -19.59 -13.05
C PHE A 85 -4.20 -18.11 -12.66
N CYS A 86 -3.17 -17.28 -12.85
CA CYS A 86 -3.26 -15.85 -12.55
C CYS A 86 -4.31 -15.14 -13.41
N SER A 87 -4.30 -15.38 -14.73
CA SER A 87 -5.24 -14.71 -15.65
C SER A 87 -6.69 -15.13 -15.41
N GLN A 88 -6.93 -16.40 -15.03
CA GLN A 88 -8.25 -16.89 -14.66
C GLN A 88 -8.78 -16.24 -13.38
N ASN A 89 -7.98 -16.19 -12.32
CA ASN A 89 -8.40 -15.59 -11.05
C ASN A 89 -8.59 -14.07 -11.17
N ILE A 90 -7.69 -13.39 -11.89
CA ILE A 90 -7.83 -11.96 -12.18
C ILE A 90 -9.07 -11.72 -13.04
N GLY A 91 -9.28 -12.48 -14.12
CA GLY A 91 -10.44 -12.30 -15.00
C GLY A 91 -11.78 -12.51 -14.29
N ARG A 92 -11.83 -13.43 -13.33
CA ARG A 92 -13.03 -13.73 -12.52
C ARG A 92 -13.22 -12.81 -11.31
N GLY A 93 -12.22 -12.01 -10.94
CA GLY A 93 -12.25 -11.25 -9.68
C GLY A 93 -12.27 -12.16 -8.44
N ALA A 94 -11.78 -13.39 -8.54
CA ALA A 94 -11.85 -14.38 -7.47
C ALA A 94 -10.54 -14.45 -6.68
N ILE A 95 -10.65 -14.46 -5.35
CA ILE A 95 -9.49 -14.58 -4.45
C ILE A 95 -9.02 -16.04 -4.42
N PRO A 96 -7.74 -16.32 -4.73
CA PRO A 96 -7.20 -17.68 -4.66
C PRO A 96 -6.86 -18.07 -3.22
N TRP A 97 -7.88 -18.34 -2.40
CA TRP A 97 -7.75 -18.59 -0.96
C TRP A 97 -6.74 -19.69 -0.62
N LYS A 98 -6.73 -20.79 -1.37
CA LYS A 98 -5.79 -21.90 -1.14
C LYS A 98 -4.33 -21.45 -1.27
N LEU A 99 -4.01 -20.65 -2.29
CA LEU A 99 -2.66 -20.11 -2.49
C LEU A 99 -2.30 -19.12 -1.38
N VAL A 100 -3.24 -18.23 -1.01
CA VAL A 100 -3.04 -17.24 0.04
C VAL A 100 -2.77 -17.90 1.39
N ASP A 101 -3.51 -18.95 1.73
CA ASP A 101 -3.32 -19.73 2.96
C ASP A 101 -1.96 -20.44 2.98
N THR A 102 -1.57 -21.11 1.88
CA THR A 102 -0.23 -21.72 1.78
C THR A 102 0.88 -20.69 1.93
N VAL A 103 0.75 -19.51 1.32
CA VAL A 103 1.74 -18.43 1.45
C VAL A 103 1.78 -17.87 2.88
N SER A 104 0.63 -17.74 3.52
CA SER A 104 0.52 -17.29 4.91
C SER A 104 1.25 -18.25 5.85
N GLN A 105 1.04 -19.56 5.67
CA GLN A 105 1.70 -20.59 6.47
C GLN A 105 3.21 -20.67 6.19
N ASP A 106 3.63 -20.57 4.93
CA ASP A 106 5.06 -20.65 4.55
C ASP A 106 5.88 -19.45 5.03
N LYS A 107 5.32 -18.24 4.96
CA LYS A 107 6.01 -17.00 5.33
C LYS A 107 5.64 -16.48 6.72
N GLY A 108 4.68 -17.09 7.43
CA GLY A 108 4.19 -16.55 8.71
C GLY A 108 3.64 -15.13 8.58
N VAL A 109 2.95 -14.83 7.47
CA VAL A 109 2.37 -13.50 7.21
C VAL A 109 0.85 -13.53 7.39
N SER A 110 0.28 -12.45 7.92
CA SER A 110 -1.17 -12.38 8.15
C SER A 110 -1.97 -12.39 6.84
N LEU A 111 -3.13 -13.06 6.86
CA LEU A 111 -4.05 -13.11 5.71
C LEU A 111 -4.54 -11.72 5.31
N ASP A 112 -4.79 -10.84 6.29
CA ASP A 112 -5.20 -9.45 6.06
C ASP A 112 -4.13 -8.65 5.31
N TYR A 113 -2.84 -8.92 5.57
CA TYR A 113 -1.77 -8.30 4.79
C TYR A 113 -1.79 -8.79 3.34
N LEU A 114 -1.97 -10.10 3.10
CA LEU A 114 -1.99 -10.65 1.74
C LEU A 114 -3.20 -10.16 0.92
N VAL A 115 -4.38 -10.06 1.53
CA VAL A 115 -5.63 -9.70 0.83
C VAL A 115 -5.84 -8.19 0.76
N ARG A 116 -5.59 -7.46 1.86
CA ARG A 116 -5.89 -6.02 1.96
C ARG A 116 -4.63 -5.16 1.84
N GLY A 117 -3.44 -5.72 2.05
CA GLY A 117 -2.20 -4.95 2.11
C GLY A 117 -2.02 -4.22 3.44
N ILE A 118 -2.85 -4.53 4.44
CA ILE A 118 -2.77 -3.91 5.77
C ILE A 118 -1.65 -4.63 6.51
N LYS A 119 -0.51 -3.96 6.67
CA LYS A 119 0.55 -4.46 7.56
C LYS A 119 0.03 -4.37 8.98
N VAL A 120 -0.16 -5.52 9.62
CA VAL A 120 -0.30 -5.55 11.08
C VAL A 120 1.08 -5.19 11.62
N THR A 121 1.28 -3.94 12.01
CA THR A 121 2.48 -3.54 12.72
C THR A 121 2.31 -4.01 14.17
N PRO A 122 3.07 -5.02 14.64
CA PRO A 122 3.02 -5.43 16.05
C PRO A 122 3.61 -4.34 16.97
N LEU A 123 4.32 -3.37 16.39
CA LEU A 123 4.72 -2.14 17.07
C LEU A 123 3.51 -1.23 17.20
N VAL A 124 2.74 -1.47 18.25
CA VAL A 124 1.93 -0.45 18.91
C VAL A 124 2.86 0.72 19.19
N ASP A 125 2.81 1.74 18.32
CA ASP A 125 3.56 2.97 18.53
C ASP A 125 2.93 3.68 19.73
N PHE A 126 3.48 3.43 20.92
CA PHE A 126 2.92 3.88 22.19
C PHE A 126 2.64 5.38 22.18
N GLU A 127 3.50 6.17 21.52
CA GLU A 127 3.33 7.61 21.33
C GLU A 127 2.06 7.96 20.54
N LYS A 128 1.73 7.17 19.51
CA LYS A 128 0.53 7.35 18.70
C LYS A 128 -0.74 7.02 19.48
N TYR A 129 -0.70 6.00 20.33
CA TYR A 129 -1.81 5.63 21.20
C TYR A 129 -2.04 6.69 22.28
N GLU A 130 -0.96 7.15 22.93
CA GLU A 130 -1.03 8.26 23.87
C GLU A 130 -1.65 9.50 23.25
N LEU A 131 -1.21 9.86 22.05
CA LEU A 131 -1.76 11.01 21.33
C LEU A 131 -3.25 10.82 20.98
N ALA A 132 -3.67 9.61 20.59
CA ALA A 132 -5.05 9.31 20.27
C ALA A 132 -5.96 9.37 21.52
N VAL A 133 -5.51 8.80 22.63
CA VAL A 133 -6.22 8.85 23.93
C VAL A 133 -6.36 10.29 24.40
N ARG A 134 -5.27 11.06 24.44
CA ARG A 134 -5.28 12.47 24.83
C ARG A 134 -6.21 13.31 23.93
N LYS A 135 -6.18 13.10 22.60
CA LYS A 135 -7.10 13.77 21.67
C LYS A 135 -8.57 13.44 21.94
N GLY A 136 -8.87 12.17 22.24
CA GLY A 136 -10.21 11.72 22.60
C GLY A 136 -10.73 12.37 23.87
N LEU A 137 -9.93 12.38 24.94
CA LEU A 137 -10.32 13.02 26.20
C LEU A 137 -10.44 14.54 26.08
N PHE A 138 -9.55 15.18 25.30
CA PHE A 138 -9.66 16.62 25.05
C PHE A 138 -10.98 16.96 24.36
N ARG A 139 -11.41 16.12 23.40
CA ARG A 139 -12.72 16.25 22.75
C ARG A 139 -13.88 16.03 23.74
N ALA A 140 -13.77 15.08 24.65
CA ALA A 140 -14.76 14.85 25.70
C ALA A 140 -14.87 16.05 26.67
N LYS A 141 -13.75 16.71 26.99
CA LYS A 141 -13.72 17.95 27.76
C LYS A 141 -14.43 19.09 27.02
N ILE A 142 -14.15 19.29 25.73
CA ILE A 142 -14.84 20.31 24.92
C ILE A 142 -16.36 20.08 24.92
N LEU A 143 -16.79 18.81 24.94
CA LEU A 143 -18.19 18.42 25.01
C LEU A 143 -18.78 18.47 26.44
N ASN A 144 -18.04 18.98 27.43
CA ASN A 144 -18.41 19.04 28.85
C ASN A 144 -18.81 17.69 29.47
N ILE A 145 -18.35 16.58 28.89
CA ILE A 145 -18.52 15.23 29.47
C ILE A 145 -17.58 15.07 30.67
N ILE A 146 -16.37 15.60 30.53
CA ILE A 146 -15.36 15.68 31.60
C ILE A 146 -15.30 17.13 32.06
N LYS A 147 -15.30 17.35 33.38
CA LYS A 147 -15.44 18.69 33.95
C LYS A 147 -14.09 19.35 34.22
N THR A 148 -13.09 18.58 34.63
CA THR A 148 -11.79 19.13 35.05
C THR A 148 -10.62 18.60 34.22
N ASP A 149 -9.56 19.40 34.07
CA ASP A 149 -8.31 18.98 33.43
C ASP A 149 -7.58 17.89 34.19
N LYS A 150 -7.76 17.85 35.52
CA LYS A 150 -7.15 16.82 36.37
C LYS A 150 -7.72 15.44 36.03
N GLU A 151 -9.04 15.35 35.85
CA GLU A 151 -9.70 14.11 35.40
C GLU A 151 -9.16 13.63 34.06
N VAL A 152 -8.90 14.54 33.12
CA VAL A 152 -8.33 14.18 31.80
C VAL A 152 -6.98 13.48 31.95
N ASN A 153 -6.08 14.03 32.76
CA ASN A 153 -4.75 13.45 32.92
C ASN A 153 -4.80 12.11 33.67
N THR A 154 -5.62 11.99 34.71
CA THR A 154 -5.76 10.74 35.47
C THR A 154 -6.35 9.62 34.62
N ILE A 155 -7.40 9.90 33.84
CA ILE A 155 -8.02 8.90 32.95
C ILE A 155 -7.04 8.52 31.83
N ALA A 156 -6.26 9.47 31.29
CA ALA A 156 -5.25 9.16 30.29
C ALA A 156 -4.17 8.20 30.83
N GLU A 157 -3.65 8.45 32.03
CA GLU A 157 -2.65 7.58 32.66
C GLU A 157 -3.19 6.18 32.94
N MET A 158 -4.43 6.07 33.44
CA MET A 158 -5.09 4.77 33.70
C MET A 158 -5.30 3.95 32.42
N VAL A 159 -5.70 4.61 31.32
CA VAL A 159 -5.90 3.95 30.03
C VAL A 159 -4.56 3.48 29.45
N LEU A 160 -3.51 4.29 29.56
CA LEU A 160 -2.19 3.93 29.04
C LEU A 160 -1.53 2.78 29.80
N THR A 161 -1.70 2.73 31.13
CA THR A 161 -1.23 1.58 31.93
C THR A 161 -1.96 0.30 31.53
N SER A 162 -3.28 0.35 31.35
CA SER A 162 -4.08 -0.81 30.93
C SER A 162 -3.72 -1.32 29.52
N ILE A 163 -3.25 -0.46 28.62
CA ILE A 163 -2.81 -0.84 27.27
C ILE A 163 -1.41 -1.51 27.31
N GLY A 164 -0.53 -1.08 28.21
CA GLY A 164 0.83 -1.63 28.36
C GLY A 164 0.85 -3.10 28.80
N ASP A 165 -0.17 -3.56 29.52
CA ASP A 165 -0.30 -4.95 29.98
C ASP A 165 -0.78 -5.91 28.88
N ILE A 166 -1.30 -5.39 27.76
CA ILE A 166 -1.71 -6.19 26.59
C ILE A 166 -0.45 -6.51 25.78
N LYS A 167 0.26 -7.57 26.15
CA LYS A 167 1.35 -8.11 25.31
C LYS A 167 0.76 -8.53 23.95
N PRO A 168 1.18 -7.92 22.82
CA PRO A 168 0.81 -8.46 21.53
C PRO A 168 1.48 -9.84 21.40
N GLU A 169 0.69 -10.89 21.13
CA GLU A 169 1.22 -12.19 20.75
C GLU A 169 2.13 -12.00 19.54
N ILE A 170 3.41 -12.29 19.73
CA ILE A 170 4.46 -12.10 18.74
C ILE A 170 4.29 -13.21 17.68
N GLU A 171 3.65 -12.89 16.56
CA GLU A 171 3.86 -13.66 15.33
C GLU A 171 5.30 -13.38 14.87
N LYS A 172 6.13 -14.42 14.91
CA LYS A 172 7.56 -14.38 14.56
C LYS A 172 7.71 -13.84 13.14
N GLU A 173 8.48 -12.77 12.96
CA GLU A 173 8.91 -12.34 11.64
C GLU A 173 9.68 -13.50 10.96
N PRO A 174 9.39 -13.84 9.69
CA PRO A 174 10.24 -14.74 8.95
C PRO A 174 11.60 -14.07 8.74
N GLU A 175 12.64 -14.64 9.35
CA GLU A 175 14.02 -14.17 9.23
C GLU A 175 14.40 -13.98 7.75
N SER A 176 14.78 -12.76 7.39
CA SER A 176 15.36 -12.41 6.09
C SER A 176 16.76 -13.01 5.84
N GLY A 177 17.21 -13.94 6.70
CA GLY A 177 18.55 -14.52 6.71
C GLY A 177 18.84 -15.56 5.63
N SER A 178 17.86 -16.03 4.87
CA SER A 178 18.04 -17.17 3.96
C SER A 178 18.48 -16.80 2.54
N ILE A 179 18.33 -15.54 2.10
CA ILE A 179 18.57 -15.14 0.70
C ILE A 179 20.06 -15.08 0.37
N LEU A 180 20.92 -14.70 1.33
CA LEU A 180 22.37 -14.65 1.10
C LEU A 180 23.03 -16.03 1.00
N ASN A 181 22.45 -17.08 1.60
CA ASN A 181 23.02 -18.43 1.57
C ASN A 181 22.61 -19.28 0.35
N LEU A 182 21.57 -18.88 -0.41
CA LEU A 182 21.17 -19.58 -1.64
C LEU A 182 21.87 -19.04 -2.89
N VAL A 183 22.29 -17.78 -2.91
CA VAL A 183 23.09 -17.22 -4.01
C VAL A 183 24.51 -17.80 -4.00
N ALA A 184 25.07 -18.09 -2.82
CA ALA A 184 26.40 -18.69 -2.68
C ALA A 184 26.49 -20.17 -3.12
N LYS A 185 25.36 -20.91 -3.15
CA LYS A 185 25.35 -22.33 -3.55
C LYS A 185 25.12 -22.55 -5.04
N ASN A 186 24.65 -21.53 -5.76
CA ASN A 186 24.41 -21.60 -7.21
C ASN A 186 25.54 -20.98 -8.05
N SER A 187 26.68 -20.69 -7.41
CA SER A 187 27.87 -20.08 -8.04
C SER A 187 29.16 -20.90 -7.79
N ALA A 188 29.03 -22.16 -7.38
CA ALA A 188 30.09 -23.15 -7.30
C ALA A 188 29.80 -24.34 -8.23
#